data_AF-V4X9M1-F1
#
_entry.id   AF-V4X9M1-F1
#
_cell.length_a   1.000
_cell.length_b   1.000
_cell.length_c   1.000
_cell.angle_alpha   90.00
_cell.angle_beta   90.00
_cell.angle_gamma   90.00
#
_symmetry.space_group_name_H-M   'P 1'
#
loop_
_entity.id
_entity.type
_entity.pdbx_description
1 polymer ?
#
loop_
_entity_poly.entity_id
_entity_poly.type
_entity_poly.pdbx_seq_one_letter_code
_entity_poly.pdbx_strand_id
1 'polypeptide(L)'
;MTDDLTHTDEEGRAEMVDVGSKADSERRAVARGQIRLRRSTVEAVRDNEVEKGDVLATARIGAIRAVKHTWETVPMCHQIPITNVETTSRWATRRSN
;
A
#
# COMPACT_ATOMS: atom_id res chain seq x y z
N MET A 1 11.69 -7.76 -27.34
CA MET A 1 10.53 -7.08 -26.74
C MET A 1 11.10 -5.90 -26.01
N THR A 2 11.10 -4.73 -26.65
CA THR A 2 11.49 -3.49 -25.97
C THR A 2 10.32 -3.19 -25.04
N ASP A 3 10.54 -3.21 -23.73
CA ASP A 3 9.53 -2.80 -22.75
C ASP A 3 9.30 -1.29 -22.90
N ASP A 4 8.42 -0.91 -23.82
CA ASP A 4 8.03 0.48 -24.00
C ASP A 4 7.28 0.95 -22.75
N LEU A 5 7.68 2.10 -22.22
CA LEU A 5 7.06 2.70 -21.05
C LEU A 5 5.62 3.11 -21.41
N THR A 6 4.64 2.61 -20.65
CA THR A 6 3.21 2.85 -20.95
C THR A 6 2.65 4.12 -20.34
N HIS A 7 3.36 4.77 -19.40
CA HIS A 7 2.92 6.02 -18.75
C HIS A 7 3.62 7.26 -19.32
N THR A 8 4.20 7.16 -20.51
CA THR A 8 4.86 8.25 -21.21
C THR A 8 4.39 8.32 -22.65
N ASP A 9 4.22 9.53 -23.17
CA ASP A 9 3.94 9.76 -24.59
C ASP A 9 5.18 9.53 -25.48
N GLU A 10 5.02 9.69 -26.80
CA GLU A 10 6.09 9.52 -27.79
C GLU A 10 7.25 10.52 -27.62
N GLU A 11 7.01 11.63 -26.91
CA GLU A 11 8.00 12.67 -26.57
C GLU A 11 8.64 12.43 -25.19
N GLY A 12 8.24 11.37 -24.48
CA GLY A 12 8.73 11.00 -23.15
C GLY A 12 8.08 11.77 -21.99
N ARG A 13 6.97 12.47 -22.21
CA ARG A 13 6.22 13.22 -21.18
C ARG A 13 5.23 12.30 -20.49
N ALA A 14 4.96 12.53 -19.21
CA ALA A 14 4.01 11.71 -18.46
C ALA A 14 2.59 11.83 -18.99
N GLU A 15 1.96 10.69 -19.27
CA GLU A 15 0.59 10.60 -19.79
C GLU A 15 -0.21 9.50 -19.07
N MET A 16 -1.48 9.77 -18.80
CA MET A 16 -2.39 8.78 -18.23
C MET A 16 -3.00 7.94 -19.35
N VAL A 17 -2.76 6.64 -19.32
CA VAL A 17 -3.27 5.69 -20.32
C VAL A 17 -4.80 5.65 -20.31
N ASP A 18 -5.44 5.77 -21.48
CA ASP A 18 -6.87 5.48 -21.60
C ASP A 18 -7.15 3.98 -21.46
N VAL A 19 -8.07 3.64 -20.56
CA VAL A 19 -8.51 2.27 -20.28
C VAL A 19 -10.01 2.05 -20.51
N GLY A 20 -10.73 3.04 -21.03
CA GLY A 20 -12.20 3.02 -21.14
C GLY A 20 -12.78 1.93 -22.05
N SER A 21 -11.99 1.42 -23.01
CA SER A 21 -12.38 0.32 -23.90
C SER A 21 -12.10 -1.07 -23.32
N LYS A 22 -11.41 -1.16 -22.18
CA LYS A 22 -11.08 -2.44 -21.55
C LYS A 22 -12.30 -2.94 -20.78
N ALA A 23 -12.63 -4.22 -20.95
CA ALA A 23 -13.71 -4.84 -20.19
C ALA A 23 -13.39 -4.92 -18.70
N ASP A 24 -14.40 -4.76 -17.86
CA ASP A 24 -14.30 -4.95 -16.42
C ASP A 24 -13.99 -6.41 -16.07
N SER A 25 -13.14 -6.58 -15.07
CA SER A 25 -12.80 -7.89 -14.52
C SER A 25 -12.47 -7.78 -13.03
N GLU A 26 -12.64 -8.87 -12.30
CA GLU A 26 -12.22 -8.93 -10.90
C GLU A 26 -10.70 -8.86 -10.79
N ARG A 27 -10.19 -7.97 -9.94
CA ARG A 27 -8.76 -7.74 -9.75
C ARG A 27 -8.40 -7.80 -8.28
N ARG A 28 -7.26 -8.42 -7.98
CA ARG A 28 -6.67 -8.50 -6.64
C ARG A 28 -5.17 -8.25 -6.72
N ALA A 29 -4.67 -7.41 -5.82
CA ALA A 29 -3.24 -7.18 -5.61
C ALA A 29 -2.88 -7.44 -4.14
N VAL A 30 -1.66 -7.91 -3.89
CA VAL A 30 -1.13 -8.16 -2.54
C VAL A 30 0.27 -7.57 -2.43
N ALA A 31 0.51 -6.79 -1.39
CA ALA A 31 1.81 -6.19 -1.09
C ALA A 31 2.21 -6.47 0.37
N ARG A 32 3.51 -6.40 0.67
CA ARG A 32 4.05 -6.53 2.04
C ARG A 32 5.19 -5.56 2.28
N GLY A 33 5.34 -5.12 3.53
CA GLY A 33 6.44 -4.30 4.00
C GLY A 33 6.90 -4.69 5.40
N GLN A 34 7.97 -4.07 5.89
CA GLN A 34 8.46 -4.25 7.26
C GLN A 34 8.92 -2.92 7.85
N ILE A 35 8.66 -2.72 9.14
CA ILE A 35 9.17 -1.60 9.92
C ILE A 35 10.13 -2.16 10.96
N ARG A 36 11.38 -1.73 10.93
CA ARG A 36 12.39 -2.11 11.93
C ARG A 36 12.30 -1.16 13.12
N LEU A 37 12.08 -1.74 14.30
CA LEU A 37 11.91 -1.00 15.54
C LEU A 37 12.95 -1.44 16.58
N ARG A 38 13.15 -0.61 17.59
CA ARG A 38 13.90 -0.99 18.80
C ARG A 38 13.12 -2.07 19.54
N ARG A 39 13.84 -2.92 20.30
CA ARG A 39 13.21 -3.96 21.12
C ARG A 39 12.18 -3.37 22.10
N SER A 40 12.54 -2.30 22.81
CA SER A 40 11.65 -1.62 23.76
C SER A 40 10.37 -1.09 23.10
N THR A 41 10.44 -0.61 21.85
CA THR A 41 9.26 -0.17 21.10
C THR A 41 8.35 -1.34 20.74
N VAL A 42 8.93 -2.48 20.36
CA VAL A 42 8.15 -3.71 20.06
C VAL A 42 7.42 -4.19 21.31
N GLU A 43 8.09 -4.19 22.45
CA GLU A 43 7.52 -4.58 23.76
C GLU A 43 6.36 -3.64 24.12
N ALA A 44 6.58 -2.32 24.12
CA ALA A 44 5.52 -1.35 24.44
C ALA A 44 4.29 -1.48 23.53
N VAL A 45 4.48 -1.75 22.23
CA VAL A 45 3.35 -1.97 21.30
C VAL A 45 2.62 -3.28 21.57
N ARG A 46 3.34 -4.35 21.96
CA ARG A 46 2.73 -5.65 22.30
C ARG A 46 1.90 -5.58 23.58
N ASP A 47 2.43 -4.87 24.57
CA ASP A 47 1.83 -4.77 25.90
C ASP A 47 0.78 -3.63 25.97
N ASN A 48 0.54 -2.95 24.84
CA ASN A 48 -0.39 -1.82 24.71
C ASN A 48 -0.07 -0.66 25.68
N GLU A 49 1.22 -0.43 25.92
CA GLU A 49 1.75 0.61 26.83
C GLU A 49 2.14 1.90 26.08
N VAL A 50 1.77 2.02 24.80
CA VAL A 50 2.05 3.23 24.03
C VAL A 50 1.09 4.33 24.48
N GLU A 51 1.63 5.47 24.90
CA GLU A 51 0.86 6.64 25.36
C GLU A 51 -0.19 7.13 24.33
N LYS A 52 0.06 6.88 23.04
CA LYS A 52 -0.84 7.24 21.92
C LYS A 52 -1.99 6.24 21.69
N GLY A 53 -2.10 5.20 22.50
CA GLY A 53 -3.12 4.14 22.38
C GLY A 53 -2.74 3.06 21.37
N ASP A 54 -3.77 2.40 20.81
CA ASP A 54 -3.58 1.27 19.89
C ASP A 54 -3.04 1.74 18.52
N VAL A 55 -1.73 1.65 18.37
CA VAL A 55 -1.02 2.02 17.15
C VAL A 55 -1.27 1.06 15.99
N LEU A 56 -1.62 -0.21 16.25
CA LEU A 56 -1.87 -1.20 15.19
C LEU A 56 -3.27 -1.03 14.61
N ALA A 57 -4.27 -0.73 15.44
CA ALA A 57 -5.60 -0.33 14.99
C ALA A 57 -5.53 0.97 14.17
N THR A 58 -4.76 1.95 14.66
CA THR A 58 -4.52 3.21 13.93
C THR A 58 -3.86 2.94 12.57
N ALA A 59 -2.82 2.09 12.52
CA ALA A 59 -2.14 1.72 11.29
C ALA A 59 -3.08 1.03 10.28
N ARG A 60 -4.02 0.19 10.76
CA ARG A 60 -5.03 -0.46 9.92
C ARG A 60 -5.96 0.56 9.25
N ILE A 61 -6.45 1.55 10.00
CA ILE A 61 -7.29 2.63 9.45
C ILE A 61 -6.49 3.44 8.43
N GLY A 62 -5.24 3.77 8.75
CA GLY A 62 -4.32 4.47 7.85
C GLY A 62 -4.10 3.72 6.54
N ALA A 63 -3.88 2.40 6.59
CA ALA A 63 -3.72 1.56 5.40
C ALA A 63 -4.97 1.56 4.51
N ILE A 64 -6.17 1.44 5.09
CA ILE A 64 -7.43 1.49 4.34
C ILE A 64 -7.59 2.84 3.63
N ARG A 65 -7.29 3.95 4.31
CA ARG A 65 -7.32 5.28 3.70
C ARG A 65 -6.30 5.40 2.57
N ALA A 66 -5.05 4.98 2.80
CA ALA A 66 -4.00 5.04 1.80
C ALA A 66 -4.38 4.28 0.51
N VAL A 67 -4.96 3.08 0.63
CA VAL A 67 -5.41 2.30 -0.54
C VAL A 67 -6.53 3.01 -1.30
N LYS A 68 -7.54 3.54 -0.60
CA LYS A 68 -8.69 4.21 -1.24
C LYS A 68 -8.33 5.54 -1.91
N HIS A 69 -7.25 6.19 -1.46
CA HIS A 69 -6.78 7.48 -1.96
C HIS A 69 -5.44 7.38 -2.70
N THR A 70 -5.05 6.18 -3.17
CA THR A 70 -3.75 5.99 -3.85
C THR A 70 -3.59 6.89 -5.07
N TRP A 71 -4.67 7.12 -5.83
CA TRP A 71 -4.67 7.98 -7.02
C TRP A 71 -4.37 9.46 -6.71
N GLU A 72 -4.58 9.92 -5.47
CA GLU A 72 -4.21 11.28 -5.05
C GLU A 72 -2.69 11.40 -4.80
N THR A 73 -2.04 10.28 -4.46
CA THR A 73 -0.62 10.25 -4.08
C THR A 73 0.29 9.83 -5.23
N VAL A 74 -0.15 8.89 -6.07
CA VAL A 74 0.66 8.32 -7.16
C VAL A 74 0.20 8.95 -8.49
N PRO A 75 1.03 9.79 -9.14
CA PRO A 75 0.69 10.38 -10.42
C PRO A 75 0.37 9.31 -11.47
N MET A 76 -0.58 9.62 -12.35
CA MET A 76 -1.03 8.75 -13.46
C MET A 76 -1.74 7.45 -13.01
N CYS A 77 -2.00 7.24 -11.72
CA CYS A 77 -2.94 6.20 -11.28
C CYS A 77 -4.38 6.61 -11.54
N HIS A 78 -5.16 5.72 -12.13
CA HIS A 78 -6.61 5.90 -12.26
C HIS A 78 -7.29 5.82 -10.90
N GLN A 79 -8.36 6.61 -10.74
CA GLN A 79 -9.26 6.46 -9.62
C GLN A 79 -10.12 5.21 -9.84
N ILE A 80 -9.95 4.19 -8.99
CA ILE A 80 -10.68 2.91 -9.09
C ILE A 80 -11.53 2.72 -7.82
N PRO A 81 -12.82 2.36 -7.96
CA PRO A 81 -13.66 1.98 -6.81
C PRO A 81 -13.11 0.74 -6.10
N ILE A 82 -12.61 0.91 -4.88
CA ILE A 82 -12.09 -0.20 -4.08
C ILE A 82 -13.23 -0.91 -3.34
N THR A 83 -13.45 -2.18 -3.67
CA THR A 83 -14.51 -3.02 -3.07
C THR A 83 -14.12 -3.60 -1.72
N ASN A 84 -12.84 -3.92 -1.51
CA ASN A 84 -12.34 -4.46 -0.24
C ASN A 84 -10.88 -4.05 0.02
N VAL A 85 -10.51 -3.88 1.29
CA VAL A 85 -9.13 -3.71 1.73
C VAL A 85 -8.89 -4.60 2.94
N GLU A 86 -7.99 -5.59 2.79
CA GLU A 86 -7.51 -6.42 3.89
C GLU A 86 -6.07 -6.04 4.22
N THR A 87 -5.76 -5.93 5.52
CA THR A 87 -4.40 -5.68 5.99
C THR A 87 -4.11 -6.53 7.22
N THR A 88 -2.88 -7.00 7.34
CA THR A 88 -2.42 -7.78 8.49
C THR A 88 -1.05 -7.28 8.92
N SER A 89 -0.81 -7.33 10.23
CA SER A 89 0.49 -7.02 10.81
C SER A 89 0.91 -8.22 11.63
N ARG A 90 2.19 -8.60 11.52
CA ARG A 90 2.76 -9.72 12.28
C ARG A 90 4.15 -9.35 12.76
N TRP A 91 4.48 -9.84 13.95
CA TRP A 91 5.85 -9.73 14.45
C TRP A 91 6.77 -10.65 13.64
N ALA A 92 7.81 -10.09 13.04
CA ALA A 92 8.86 -10.91 12.44
C ALA A 92 9.67 -11.55 13.56
N THR A 93 9.77 -12.88 13.56
CA THR A 93 10.81 -13.56 14.34
C THR A 93 12.16 -13.17 13.72
N ARG A 94 13.11 -12.71 14.56
CA ARG A 94 14.50 -12.63 14.10
C ARG A 94 14.88 -14.04 13.68
N ARG A 95 15.09 -14.26 12.37
CA ARG A 95 15.83 -15.44 11.94
C ARG A 95 17.23 -15.26 12.49
N SER A 96 17.60 -16.09 13.47
CA SER A 96 19.01 -16.25 13.84
C SER A 96 19.75 -16.61 12.55
N ASN A 97 20.75 -15.80 12.21
CA ASN A 97 21.74 -16.18 11.22
C ASN A 97 22.71 -17.16 11.87
#